data_AF-A0A077P409-F1
#
_entry.id   AF-A0A077P409-F1
#
_cell.length_a   1.000
_cell.length_b   1.000
_cell.length_c   1.000
_cell.angle_alpha   90.00
_cell.angle_beta   90.00
_cell.angle_gamma   90.00
#
_symmetry.space_group_name_H-M   'P 1'
#
loop_
_entity.id
_entity.type
_entity.pdbx_description
1 polymer ?
#
loop_
_entity_poly.entity_id
_entity_poly.type
_entity_poly.pdbx_seq_one_letter_code
_entity_poly.pdbx_strand_id
1 'polypeptide(L)'
;MKKKRAFLKWAGGKYPLVDDIRRHLPEGERLIEPFVGAGSVFLNTDYDSYILSDINSDLINLYDTVKSRPEEFINHARPLFSQEFNTAEDFYRLREEFNKSQEPLYRSLLFLYLNRHCYNGLCRYNSRGEFNVPFGRYKKPYFPEDELYWFAEKAQKASFVCQHYQITLDNAPQGSVIYCDPPYAPLSATANFTAYHTNSFNLLDQENLARMAYHLSSQQSIPVLISNHDTPMTREWYHQATLHIVKARRTISRNILARSKVDELLALYCRK
;
A
#
# COMPACT_ATOMS: atom_id res chain seq x y z
N MET A 1 3.16 3.32 21.88
CA MET A 1 4.02 3.81 20.76
C MET A 1 3.32 4.93 20.01
N LYS A 2 4.02 6.05 19.72
CA LYS A 2 3.49 7.14 18.88
C LYS A 2 3.37 6.65 17.43
N LYS A 3 2.23 6.84 16.77
CA LYS A 3 2.02 6.41 15.38
C LYS A 3 2.99 7.09 14.42
N LYS A 4 3.55 6.33 13.50
CA LYS A 4 4.51 6.74 12.48
C LYS A 4 3.82 6.84 11.13
N ARG A 5 3.99 7.95 10.42
CA ARG A 5 3.42 8.17 9.10
C ARG A 5 4.32 7.56 8.04
N ALA A 6 3.72 7.13 6.94
CA ALA A 6 4.46 6.78 5.73
C ALA A 6 4.99 8.04 5.03
N PHE A 7 6.14 7.92 4.37
CA PHE A 7 6.73 8.99 3.58
C PHE A 7 6.09 9.12 2.19
N LEU A 8 5.20 8.22 1.77
CA LEU A 8 4.38 8.34 0.57
C LEU A 8 2.92 8.71 0.91
N LYS A 9 2.28 9.45 0.01
CA LYS A 9 0.82 9.51 -0.08
C LYS A 9 0.35 8.29 -0.86
N TRP A 10 -0.59 7.54 -0.32
CA TRP A 10 -1.06 6.32 -0.97
C TRP A 10 -2.56 6.16 -0.80
N ALA A 11 -3.23 5.74 -1.87
CA ALA A 11 -4.64 5.39 -1.81
C ALA A 11 -4.82 4.20 -0.85
N GLY A 12 -5.86 4.22 -0.02
CA GLY A 12 -6.10 3.14 0.94
C GLY A 12 -5.18 3.14 2.17
N GLY A 13 -4.33 4.17 2.37
CA GLY A 13 -3.37 4.20 3.49
C GLY A 13 -4.01 3.96 4.87
N LYS A 14 -3.58 2.89 5.55
CA LYS A 14 -4.16 2.38 6.80
C LYS A 14 -3.74 3.09 8.08
N TYR A 15 -3.02 4.22 7.99
CA TYR A 15 -2.63 5.02 9.16
C TYR A 15 -3.77 5.30 10.16
N PRO A 16 -5.02 5.62 9.74
CA PRO A 16 -6.13 5.79 10.68
C PRO A 16 -6.55 4.50 11.40
N LEU A 17 -6.41 3.35 10.73
CA LEU A 17 -6.89 2.02 11.16
C LEU A 17 -5.79 1.18 11.84
N VAL A 18 -4.54 1.63 11.85
CA VAL A 18 -3.39 0.90 12.39
C VAL A 18 -3.57 0.39 13.82
N ASP A 19 -4.28 1.12 14.68
CA ASP A 19 -4.51 0.66 16.06
C ASP A 19 -5.50 -0.51 16.12
N ASP A 20 -6.53 -0.47 15.26
CA ASP A 20 -7.53 -1.53 15.17
C ASP A 20 -6.91 -2.77 14.51
N ILE A 21 -6.14 -2.58 13.43
CA ILE A 21 -5.37 -3.66 12.78
C ILE A 21 -4.44 -4.31 13.80
N ARG A 22 -3.61 -3.54 14.51
CA ARG A 22 -2.66 -4.08 15.50
C ARG A 22 -3.36 -4.84 16.63
N ARG A 23 -4.59 -4.49 17.00
CA ARG A 23 -5.36 -5.22 18.03
C ARG A 23 -5.75 -6.63 17.59
N HIS A 24 -5.93 -6.83 16.29
CA HIS A 24 -6.37 -8.10 15.71
C HIS A 24 -5.24 -8.87 15.03
N LEU A 25 -4.06 -8.26 14.86
CA LEU A 25 -2.89 -8.87 14.26
C LEU A 25 -2.23 -9.80 15.29
N PRO A 26 -2.10 -11.12 15.02
CA PRO A 26 -1.47 -12.05 15.96
C PRO A 26 0.01 -11.79 16.15
N GLU A 27 0.58 -12.28 17.25
CA GLU A 27 2.03 -12.29 17.45
C GLU A 27 2.70 -13.35 16.56
N GLY A 28 3.99 -13.14 16.26
CA GLY A 28 4.82 -14.07 15.49
C GLY A 28 6.20 -13.48 15.26
N GLU A 29 7.08 -14.22 14.61
CA GLU A 29 8.47 -13.80 14.35
C GLU A 29 8.55 -12.81 13.18
N ARG A 30 7.64 -12.96 12.22
CA ARG A 30 7.69 -12.25 10.94
C ARG A 30 6.34 -11.78 10.50
N LEU A 31 6.26 -10.54 10.03
CA LEU A 31 5.09 -10.04 9.32
C LEU A 31 5.32 -10.08 7.80
N ILE A 32 4.36 -10.63 7.08
CA ILE A 32 4.30 -10.59 5.62
C ILE A 32 3.18 -9.66 5.20
N GLU A 33 3.50 -8.67 4.35
CA GLU A 33 2.51 -7.81 3.71
C GLU A 33 2.57 -7.99 2.19
N PRO A 34 1.68 -8.80 1.57
CA PRO A 34 1.67 -9.03 0.12
C PRO A 34 1.19 -7.83 -0.72
N PHE A 35 0.67 -6.80 -0.04
CA PHE A 35 0.15 -5.55 -0.60
C PHE A 35 0.65 -4.37 0.22
N VAL A 36 1.98 -4.23 0.37
CA VAL A 36 2.56 -3.29 1.33
C VAL A 36 2.09 -1.85 1.11
N GLY A 37 1.91 -1.41 -0.15
CA GLY A 37 1.58 -0.03 -0.47
C GLY A 37 2.51 0.95 0.26
N ALA A 38 1.96 1.95 0.95
CA ALA A 38 2.74 2.89 1.78
C ALA A 38 3.36 2.31 3.08
N GLY A 39 3.14 1.03 3.40
CA GLY A 39 3.75 0.37 4.58
C GLY A 39 3.24 0.89 5.92
N SER A 40 1.98 1.32 6.02
CA SER A 40 1.46 1.89 7.28
C SER A 40 1.45 0.89 8.42
N VAL A 41 1.14 -0.39 8.17
CA VAL A 41 1.15 -1.43 9.21
C VAL A 41 2.58 -1.77 9.58
N PHE A 42 3.43 -2.09 8.60
CA PHE A 42 4.88 -2.23 8.75
C PHE A 42 5.47 -1.16 9.67
N LEU A 43 5.24 0.14 9.40
CA LEU A 43 5.84 1.23 10.18
C LEU A 43 5.35 1.32 11.62
N ASN A 44 4.25 0.64 11.97
CA ASN A 44 3.57 0.74 13.27
C ASN A 44 3.44 -0.58 14.06
N THR A 45 4.04 -1.68 13.58
CA THR A 45 4.20 -2.96 14.30
C THR A 45 5.66 -3.19 14.72
N ASP A 46 5.97 -4.24 15.48
CA ASP A 46 7.35 -4.53 15.91
C ASP A 46 7.66 -6.04 15.88
N TYR A 47 7.55 -6.64 14.70
CA TYR A 47 8.04 -8.00 14.42
C TYR A 47 9.57 -8.01 14.26
N ASP A 48 10.18 -9.18 14.44
CA ASP A 48 11.63 -9.36 14.31
C ASP A 48 12.09 -9.18 12.86
N SER A 49 11.27 -9.59 11.89
CA SER A 49 11.54 -9.39 10.48
C SER A 49 10.26 -9.16 9.65
N TYR A 50 10.43 -8.64 8.44
CA TYR A 50 9.33 -8.35 7.51
C TYR A 50 9.63 -8.87 6.11
N ILE A 51 8.60 -9.41 5.43
CA ILE A 51 8.60 -9.62 3.98
C ILE A 51 7.51 -8.73 3.39
N LEU A 52 7.92 -7.72 2.64
CA LEU A 52 7.04 -6.67 2.16
C LEU A 52 7.01 -6.73 0.63
N SER A 53 5.83 -6.99 0.08
CA SER A 53 5.66 -7.21 -1.35
C SER A 53 4.57 -6.33 -1.94
N ASP A 54 4.79 -5.94 -3.18
CA ASP A 54 3.82 -5.22 -4.01
C ASP A 54 4.08 -5.60 -5.48
N ILE A 55 3.07 -5.43 -6.33
CA ILE A 55 3.22 -5.61 -7.78
C ILE A 55 3.87 -4.38 -8.44
N ASN A 56 3.87 -3.24 -7.75
CA ASN A 56 4.46 -2.01 -8.25
C ASN A 56 6.00 -2.02 -8.08
N SER A 57 6.70 -2.20 -9.19
CA SER A 57 8.17 -2.22 -9.23
C SER A 57 8.81 -0.89 -8.84
N ASP A 58 8.21 0.26 -9.17
CA ASP A 58 8.75 1.57 -8.79
C ASP A 58 8.69 1.79 -7.28
N LEU A 59 7.62 1.28 -6.64
CA LEU A 59 7.47 1.32 -5.18
C LEU A 59 8.55 0.48 -4.49
N ILE A 60 8.73 -0.76 -4.93
CA ILE A 60 9.73 -1.68 -4.36
C ILE A 60 11.15 -1.13 -4.59
N ASN A 61 11.46 -0.65 -5.80
CA ASN A 61 12.74 -0.03 -6.11
C ASN A 61 13.03 1.19 -5.23
N LEU A 62 12.03 2.04 -4.99
CA LEU A 62 12.14 3.16 -4.06
C LEU A 62 12.46 2.68 -2.64
N TYR A 63 11.78 1.64 -2.16
CA TYR A 63 12.02 1.10 -0.83
C TYR A 63 13.42 0.52 -0.66
N ASP A 64 13.90 -0.24 -1.64
CA ASP A 64 15.28 -0.74 -1.65
C ASP A 64 16.31 0.39 -1.72
N THR A 65 16.04 1.44 -2.51
CA THR A 65 16.90 2.63 -2.59
C THR A 65 17.00 3.33 -1.24
N VAL A 66 15.87 3.60 -0.58
CA VAL A 66 15.85 4.28 0.73
C VAL A 66 16.47 3.41 1.82
N LYS A 67 16.30 2.08 1.76
CA LYS A 67 16.94 1.13 2.68
C LYS A 67 18.47 1.13 2.53
N SER A 68 18.96 1.09 1.30
CA SER A 68 20.37 0.86 1.00
C SER A 68 21.21 2.13 1.03
N ARG A 69 20.65 3.29 0.65
CA ARG A 69 21.37 4.57 0.52
C ARG A 69 20.54 5.75 1.03
N PRO A 70 20.11 5.75 2.30
CA PRO A 70 19.19 6.77 2.82
C PRO A 70 19.73 8.19 2.71
N GLU A 71 20.99 8.42 3.11
CA GLU A 71 21.60 9.76 3.09
C GLU A 71 21.72 10.31 1.67
N GLU A 72 22.23 9.50 0.73
CA GLU A 72 22.33 9.87 -0.68
C GLU A 72 20.95 10.21 -1.25
N PHE A 73 19.95 9.33 -1.02
CA PHE A 73 18.59 9.55 -1.48
C PHE A 73 17.98 10.84 -0.92
N ILE A 74 18.08 11.07 0.39
CA ILE A 74 17.49 12.24 1.06
C ILE A 74 18.14 13.53 0.57
N ASN A 75 19.47 13.55 0.43
CA ASN A 75 20.22 14.72 -0.04
C ASN A 75 19.88 15.07 -1.49
N HIS A 76 19.67 14.07 -2.36
CA HIS A 76 19.24 14.31 -3.75
C HIS A 76 17.74 14.60 -3.89
N ALA A 77 16.89 14.06 -3.02
CA ALA A 77 15.45 14.28 -3.08
C ALA A 77 15.07 15.69 -2.60
N ARG A 78 15.74 16.20 -1.56
CA ARG A 78 15.40 17.47 -0.90
C ARG A 78 15.33 18.68 -1.85
N PRO A 79 16.28 18.91 -2.78
CA PRO A 79 16.21 20.03 -3.71
C PRO A 79 14.96 20.01 -4.60
N LEU A 80 14.44 18.83 -4.94
CA LEU A 80 13.22 18.67 -5.76
C LEU A 80 11.95 19.19 -5.07
N PHE A 81 12.01 19.53 -3.78
CA PHE A 81 10.90 20.08 -3.00
C PHE A 81 11.01 21.60 -2.79
N SER A 82 11.90 22.27 -3.52
CA SER A 82 11.99 23.73 -3.56
C SER A 82 10.81 24.33 -4.34
N GLN A 83 10.62 25.66 -4.24
CA GLN A 83 9.59 26.37 -5.01
C GLN A 83 9.87 26.39 -6.52
N GLU A 84 11.15 26.28 -6.91
CA GLU A 84 11.58 26.22 -8.30
C GLU A 84 10.96 25.00 -9.01
N PHE A 85 10.97 23.83 -8.37
CA PHE A 85 10.39 22.61 -8.93
C PHE A 85 8.88 22.46 -8.68
N ASN A 86 8.19 23.48 -8.18
CA ASN A 86 6.75 23.44 -7.91
C ASN A 86 5.93 24.16 -9.01
N THR A 87 6.36 24.05 -10.26
CA THR A 87 5.65 24.57 -11.44
C THR A 87 5.01 23.43 -12.25
N ALA A 88 4.03 23.77 -13.09
CA ALA A 88 3.45 22.77 -13.99
C ALA A 88 4.45 22.31 -15.06
N GLU A 89 5.32 23.21 -15.52
CA GLU A 89 6.35 22.93 -16.52
C GLU A 89 7.37 21.91 -15.99
N ASP A 90 7.97 22.19 -14.83
CA ASP A 90 8.92 21.27 -14.19
C ASP A 90 8.28 19.94 -13.84
N PHE A 91 7.04 19.95 -13.33
CA PHE A 91 6.34 18.70 -13.03
C PHE A 91 6.20 17.81 -14.26
N TYR A 92 5.80 18.37 -15.41
CA TYR A 92 5.62 17.57 -16.62
C TYR A 92 6.94 17.14 -17.25
N ARG A 93 7.98 17.98 -17.18
CA ARG A 93 9.34 17.62 -17.59
C ARG A 93 9.89 16.46 -16.76
N LEU A 94 9.84 16.56 -15.43
CA LEU A 94 10.29 15.51 -14.51
C LEU A 94 9.44 14.23 -14.64
N ARG A 95 8.16 14.33 -14.96
CA ARG A 95 7.31 13.17 -15.26
C ARG A 95 7.74 12.46 -16.54
N GLU A 96 8.13 13.20 -17.58
CA GLU A 96 8.65 12.62 -18.81
C GLU A 96 10.01 11.97 -18.58
N GLU A 97 10.90 12.60 -17.82
CA GLU A 97 12.18 12.03 -17.40
C GLU A 97 11.96 10.73 -16.60
N PHE A 98 11.00 10.69 -15.68
CA PHE A 98 10.63 9.47 -14.96
C PHE A 98 10.18 8.35 -15.92
N ASN A 99 9.37 8.66 -16.92
CA ASN A 99 8.87 7.65 -17.87
C ASN A 99 9.97 7.12 -18.81
N LYS A 100 11.03 7.90 -19.06
CA LYS A 100 12.14 7.51 -19.95
C LYS A 100 13.33 6.89 -19.20
N SER A 101 13.52 7.25 -17.94
CA SER A 101 14.68 6.81 -17.15
C SER A 101 14.64 5.31 -16.88
N GLN A 102 15.80 4.67 -16.98
CA GLN A 102 16.03 3.29 -16.51
C GLN A 102 16.95 3.26 -15.29
N GLU A 103 17.43 4.41 -14.81
CA GLU A 103 18.37 4.50 -13.70
C GLU A 103 17.62 4.41 -12.36
N PRO A 104 17.84 3.35 -11.55
CA PRO A 104 17.04 3.08 -10.36
C PRO A 104 16.97 4.21 -9.33
N LEU A 105 18.10 4.86 -8.99
CA LEU A 105 18.13 5.91 -8.00
C LEU A 105 17.33 7.13 -8.47
N TYR A 106 17.57 7.58 -9.70
CA TYR A 106 16.87 8.72 -10.28
C TYR A 106 15.38 8.45 -10.45
N ARG A 107 14.97 7.25 -10.86
CA ARG A 107 13.55 6.85 -10.86
C ARG A 107 12.94 6.97 -9.47
N SER A 108 13.62 6.50 -8.43
CA SER A 108 13.15 6.59 -7.03
C SER A 108 12.99 8.04 -6.57
N LEU A 109 13.95 8.91 -6.90
CA LEU A 109 13.90 10.36 -6.59
C LEU A 109 12.67 11.00 -7.24
N LEU A 110 12.49 10.76 -8.54
CA LEU A 110 11.37 11.29 -9.30
C LEU A 110 10.03 10.70 -8.83
N PHE A 111 9.98 9.42 -8.43
CA PHE A 111 8.77 8.80 -7.92
C PHE A 111 8.28 9.48 -6.63
N LEU A 112 9.19 9.77 -5.69
CA LEU A 112 8.86 10.53 -4.47
C LEU A 112 8.39 11.96 -4.81
N TYR A 113 9.10 12.66 -5.70
CA TYR A 113 8.71 13.98 -6.18
C TYR A 113 7.30 13.95 -6.77
N LEU A 114 7.05 13.07 -7.74
CA LEU A 114 5.76 12.94 -8.42
C LEU A 114 4.65 12.62 -7.42
N ASN A 115 4.87 11.69 -6.48
CA ASN A 115 3.89 11.35 -5.45
C ASN A 115 3.43 12.57 -4.62
N ARG A 116 4.37 13.45 -4.29
CA ARG A 116 4.11 14.62 -3.43
C ARG A 116 3.58 15.82 -4.22
N HIS A 117 3.88 15.91 -5.52
CA HIS A 117 3.48 17.03 -6.39
C HIS A 117 2.24 16.72 -7.25
N CYS A 118 1.88 15.45 -7.47
CA CYS A 118 0.76 15.07 -8.33
C CYS A 118 -0.61 15.19 -7.67
N TYR A 119 -1.65 15.19 -8.49
CA TYR A 119 -3.04 15.23 -8.04
C TYR A 119 -3.33 14.10 -7.04
N ASN A 120 -3.73 14.50 -5.82
CA ASN A 120 -4.05 13.64 -4.68
C ASN A 120 -3.01 12.59 -4.25
N GLY A 121 -1.78 12.61 -4.78
CA GLY A 121 -0.80 11.55 -4.51
C GLY A 121 -1.22 10.21 -5.13
N LEU A 122 -1.95 10.25 -6.25
CA LEU A 122 -2.30 9.05 -6.99
C LEU A 122 -1.05 8.42 -7.61
N CYS A 123 -1.02 7.10 -7.67
CA CYS A 123 -0.07 6.33 -8.44
C CYS A 123 -0.86 5.65 -9.57
N ARG A 124 -0.65 6.10 -10.82
CA ARG A 124 -1.40 5.60 -11.98
C ARG A 124 -0.54 5.62 -13.23
N TYR A 125 -0.59 4.51 -13.95
CA TYR A 125 0.12 4.28 -15.19
C TYR A 125 -0.89 4.02 -16.31
N ASN A 126 -0.53 4.35 -17.55
CA ASN A 126 -1.29 3.93 -18.73
C ASN A 126 -0.94 2.49 -19.15
N SER A 127 -1.56 2.00 -20.22
CA SER A 127 -1.30 0.66 -20.77
C SER A 127 0.13 0.45 -21.29
N ARG A 128 0.92 1.53 -21.46
CA ARG A 128 2.34 1.46 -21.82
C ARG A 128 3.27 1.47 -20.60
N GLY A 129 2.72 1.47 -19.38
CA GLY A 129 3.51 1.54 -18.15
C GLY A 129 4.02 2.95 -17.82
N GLU A 130 3.50 4.00 -18.47
CA GLU A 130 3.94 5.38 -18.23
C GLU A 130 3.07 6.04 -17.17
N PHE A 131 3.69 6.68 -16.18
CA PHE A 131 3.01 7.47 -15.15
C PHE A 131 2.31 8.67 -15.78
N ASN A 132 0.99 8.79 -15.54
CA ASN A 132 0.13 9.74 -16.26
C ASN A 132 -0.74 10.63 -15.34
N VAL A 133 -0.38 10.75 -14.06
CA VAL A 133 -1.12 11.62 -13.13
C VAL A 133 -0.78 13.10 -13.41
N PRO A 134 -1.76 14.03 -13.40
CA PRO A 134 -1.51 15.45 -13.63
C PRO A 134 -0.93 16.15 -12.40
N PHE A 135 -0.42 17.36 -12.60
CA PHE A 135 0.10 18.22 -11.54
C PHE A 135 -0.97 18.57 -10.51
N GLY A 136 -0.64 18.48 -9.22
CA GLY A 136 -1.57 18.65 -8.10
C GLY A 136 -1.76 20.08 -7.62
N ARG A 137 -0.91 21.03 -8.04
CA ARG A 137 -1.00 22.47 -7.71
C ARG A 137 -1.04 22.77 -6.20
N TYR A 138 -0.27 22.03 -5.39
CA TYR A 138 -0.14 22.34 -3.97
C TYR A 138 0.72 23.60 -3.77
N LYS A 139 0.39 24.41 -2.76
CA LYS A 139 1.17 25.62 -2.44
C LYS A 139 2.61 25.31 -2.01
N LYS A 140 2.78 24.26 -1.21
CA LYS A 140 4.08 23.80 -0.71
C LYS A 140 4.01 22.31 -0.39
N PRO A 141 4.43 21.44 -1.31
CA PRO A 141 4.58 20.01 -1.04
C PRO A 141 5.49 19.78 0.17
N TYR A 142 5.07 18.89 1.07
CA TYR A 142 5.84 18.53 2.26
C TYR A 142 6.92 17.51 1.88
N PHE A 143 8.18 17.81 2.24
CA PHE A 143 9.30 16.88 2.13
C PHE A 143 9.35 15.98 3.39
N PRO A 144 9.14 14.66 3.26
CA PRO A 144 8.96 13.75 4.39
C PRO A 144 10.29 13.22 4.94
N GLU A 145 11.16 14.11 5.37
CA GLU A 145 12.53 13.78 5.81
C GLU A 145 12.56 12.83 7.02
N ASP A 146 11.88 13.19 8.11
CA ASP A 146 11.82 12.37 9.31
C ASP A 146 11.20 10.99 9.03
N GLU A 147 10.19 10.94 8.16
CA GLU A 147 9.56 9.69 7.74
C GLU A 147 10.49 8.83 6.86
N LEU A 148 11.35 9.43 6.05
CA LEU A 148 12.35 8.71 5.24
C LEU A 148 13.42 8.09 6.14
N TYR A 149 13.98 8.84 7.10
CA TYR A 149 14.96 8.29 8.05
C TYR A 149 14.36 7.17 8.90
N TRP A 150 13.14 7.37 9.41
CA TRP A 150 12.44 6.33 10.18
C TRP A 150 12.16 5.08 9.33
N PHE A 151 11.75 5.26 8.07
CA PHE A 151 11.55 4.14 7.16
C PHE A 151 12.86 3.39 6.92
N ALA A 152 13.96 4.09 6.64
CA ALA A 152 15.27 3.50 6.37
C ALA A 152 15.82 2.69 7.55
N GLU A 153 15.67 3.21 8.78
CA GLU A 153 16.02 2.50 10.02
C GLU A 153 15.22 1.20 10.14
N LYS A 154 13.89 1.29 9.98
CA LYS A 154 13.02 0.12 10.12
C LYS A 154 13.22 -0.91 9.01
N ALA A 155 13.51 -0.44 7.79
CA ALA A 155 13.71 -1.26 6.60
C ALA A 155 14.91 -2.21 6.73
N GLN A 156 15.81 -2.01 7.69
CA GLN A 156 16.90 -2.96 7.97
C GLN A 156 16.38 -4.33 8.42
N LYS A 157 15.17 -4.40 9.01
CA LYS A 157 14.48 -5.65 9.36
C LYS A 157 13.62 -6.22 8.22
N ALA A 158 13.58 -5.57 7.06
CA ALA A 158 12.63 -5.90 5.99
C ALA A 158 13.32 -6.37 4.71
N SER A 159 12.70 -7.33 4.03
CA SER A 159 13.00 -7.70 2.64
C SER A 159 11.87 -7.21 1.75
N PHE A 160 12.21 -6.47 0.69
CA PHE A 160 11.25 -5.97 -0.29
C PHE A 160 11.25 -6.87 -1.52
N VAL A 161 10.06 -7.24 -2.02
CA VAL A 161 9.93 -8.15 -3.16
C VAL A 161 8.86 -7.68 -4.12
N CYS A 162 9.24 -7.43 -5.38
CA CYS A 162 8.30 -7.08 -6.44
C CYS A 162 7.70 -8.34 -7.07
N GLN A 163 6.52 -8.76 -6.59
CA GLN A 163 5.86 -9.97 -7.10
C GLN A 163 4.35 -9.94 -6.83
N HIS A 164 3.64 -10.87 -7.46
CA HIS A 164 2.21 -11.04 -7.25
C HIS A 164 1.92 -11.66 -5.88
N TYR A 165 0.80 -11.27 -5.26
CA TYR A 165 0.44 -11.70 -3.90
C TYR A 165 0.42 -13.22 -3.74
N GLN A 166 -0.02 -13.96 -4.77
CA GLN A 166 -0.08 -15.42 -4.73
C GLN A 166 1.30 -16.04 -4.47
N ILE A 167 2.33 -15.55 -5.16
CA ILE A 167 3.71 -16.04 -4.97
C ILE A 167 4.19 -15.75 -3.55
N THR A 168 3.88 -14.56 -3.01
CA THR A 168 4.24 -14.19 -1.62
C THR A 168 3.55 -15.09 -0.60
N LEU A 169 2.28 -15.43 -0.81
CA LEU A 169 1.49 -16.28 0.08
C LEU A 169 1.91 -17.77 -0.01
N ASP A 170 2.16 -18.28 -1.21
CA ASP A 170 2.56 -19.69 -1.42
C ASP A 170 3.93 -20.00 -0.79
N ASN A 171 4.81 -19.00 -0.71
CA ASN A 171 6.15 -19.12 -0.14
C ASN A 171 6.24 -18.59 1.31
N ALA A 172 5.10 -18.36 1.97
CA ALA A 172 5.08 -17.85 3.34
C ALA A 172 5.77 -18.85 4.30
N PRO A 173 6.86 -18.45 5.00
CA PRO A 173 7.50 -19.34 5.96
C PRO A 173 6.62 -19.62 7.18
N GLN A 174 6.79 -20.81 7.77
CA GLN A 174 6.27 -21.11 9.12
C GLN A 174 6.69 -20.03 10.13
N GLY A 175 5.87 -19.81 11.16
CA GLY A 175 6.08 -18.77 12.18
C GLY A 175 5.76 -17.34 11.71
N SER A 176 5.30 -17.17 10.48
CA SER A 176 4.89 -15.87 9.94
C SER A 176 3.45 -15.52 10.34
N VAL A 177 3.18 -14.22 10.37
CA VAL A 177 1.85 -13.60 10.41
C VAL A 177 1.67 -12.85 9.10
N ILE A 178 0.49 -12.94 8.49
CA ILE A 178 0.25 -12.28 7.20
C ILE A 178 -0.83 -11.21 7.37
N TYR A 179 -0.54 -10.01 6.87
CA TYR A 179 -1.52 -8.93 6.72
C TYR A 179 -1.76 -8.61 5.25
N CYS A 180 -3.00 -8.74 4.81
CA CYS A 180 -3.40 -8.46 3.44
C CYS A 180 -4.29 -7.21 3.38
N ASP A 181 -3.84 -6.22 2.62
CA ASP A 181 -4.62 -5.02 2.29
C ASP A 181 -4.82 -4.89 0.77
N PRO A 182 -5.63 -5.78 0.16
CA PRO A 182 -5.83 -5.77 -1.28
C PRO A 182 -6.52 -4.48 -1.75
N PRO A 183 -6.41 -4.15 -3.06
CA PRO A 183 -7.31 -3.18 -3.67
C PRO A 183 -8.77 -3.53 -3.33
N TYR A 184 -9.53 -2.57 -2.80
CA TYR A 184 -10.86 -2.87 -2.27
C TYR A 184 -11.86 -3.35 -3.31
N ALA A 185 -12.79 -4.17 -2.86
CA ALA A 185 -13.91 -4.62 -3.66
C ALA A 185 -14.78 -3.43 -4.12
N PRO A 186 -15.34 -3.49 -5.34
CA PRO A 186 -16.24 -2.45 -5.81
C PRO A 186 -17.48 -2.35 -4.92
N LEU A 187 -17.92 -1.12 -4.62
CA LEU A 187 -19.08 -0.84 -3.77
C LEU A 187 -20.43 -1.21 -4.42
N SER A 188 -20.45 -1.47 -5.73
CA SER A 188 -21.62 -1.98 -6.44
C SER A 188 -21.23 -2.83 -7.66
N ALA A 189 -22.09 -3.78 -8.03
CA ALA A 189 -21.92 -4.58 -9.25
C ALA A 189 -21.91 -3.72 -10.54
N THR A 190 -22.51 -2.52 -10.51
CA THR A 190 -22.52 -1.56 -11.63
C THR A 190 -21.23 -0.75 -11.74
N ALA A 191 -20.47 -0.57 -10.66
CA ALA A 191 -19.12 0.02 -10.72
C ALA A 191 -18.11 -0.92 -11.41
N ASN A 192 -18.47 -2.20 -11.55
CA ASN A 192 -17.69 -3.25 -12.20
C ASN A 192 -17.67 -3.11 -13.73
N PHE A 193 -18.70 -2.52 -14.33
CA PHE A 193 -18.86 -2.46 -15.79
C PHE A 193 -17.97 -1.42 -16.48
N THR A 194 -17.30 -0.54 -15.71
CA THR A 194 -16.45 0.54 -16.24
C THR A 194 -14.94 0.28 -16.14
N ALA A 195 -14.51 -0.88 -15.64
CA ALA A 195 -13.09 -1.17 -15.41
C ALA A 195 -12.55 -2.24 -16.37
N TYR A 196 -12.49 -1.93 -17.67
CA TYR A 196 -11.63 -2.67 -18.60
C TYR A 196 -10.18 -2.26 -18.37
N HIS A 197 -9.46 -2.93 -17.47
CA HIS A 197 -7.99 -2.85 -17.44
C HIS A 197 -7.37 -4.22 -17.12
N THR A 198 -6.54 -4.68 -18.04
CA THR A 198 -5.86 -5.98 -18.14
C THR A 198 -4.77 -6.24 -17.08
N ASN A 199 -4.86 -5.65 -15.90
CA ASN A 199 -3.91 -5.88 -14.79
C ASN A 199 -4.47 -5.53 -13.40
N SER A 200 -5.80 -5.41 -13.27
CA SER A 200 -6.45 -5.05 -12.00
C SER A 200 -6.79 -6.28 -11.17
N PHE A 201 -6.54 -6.20 -9.85
CA PHE A 201 -7.03 -7.14 -8.84
C PHE A 201 -8.56 -7.23 -8.93
N ASN A 202 -9.08 -8.35 -9.44
CA ASN A 202 -10.48 -8.52 -9.80
C ASN A 202 -11.26 -9.34 -8.74
N LEU A 203 -12.53 -9.64 -9.00
CA LEU A 203 -13.37 -10.42 -8.06
C LEU A 203 -12.83 -11.84 -7.84
N LEU A 204 -12.31 -12.50 -8.88
CA LEU A 204 -11.68 -13.82 -8.76
C LEU A 204 -10.42 -13.75 -7.90
N ASP A 205 -9.66 -12.66 -7.99
CA ASP A 205 -8.50 -12.44 -7.12
C ASP A 205 -8.90 -12.23 -5.65
N GLN A 206 -10.00 -11.52 -5.40
CA GLN A 206 -10.55 -11.35 -4.04
C GLN A 206 -10.94 -12.71 -3.42
N GLU A 207 -11.68 -13.51 -4.18
CA GLU A 207 -12.08 -14.87 -3.77
C GLU A 207 -10.86 -15.77 -3.57
N ASN A 208 -9.90 -15.70 -4.49
CA ASN A 208 -8.69 -16.48 -4.41
C ASN A 208 -7.86 -16.12 -3.17
N LEU A 209 -7.72 -14.84 -2.86
CA LEU A 209 -7.06 -14.38 -1.64
C LEU A 209 -7.71 -14.96 -0.37
N ALA A 210 -9.04 -14.98 -0.29
CA ALA A 210 -9.76 -15.57 0.84
C ALA A 210 -9.51 -17.07 0.97
N ARG A 211 -9.52 -17.81 -0.16
CA ARG A 211 -9.21 -19.25 -0.18
C ARG A 211 -7.78 -19.55 0.26
N MET A 212 -6.81 -18.77 -0.23
CA MET A 212 -5.41 -18.92 0.18
C MET A 212 -5.22 -18.62 1.67
N ALA A 213 -5.86 -17.58 2.20
CA ALA A 213 -5.82 -17.26 3.62
C ALA A 213 -6.38 -18.39 4.49
N TYR A 214 -7.51 -18.98 4.09
CA TYR A 214 -8.06 -20.16 4.77
C TYR A 214 -7.12 -21.36 4.71
N HIS A 215 -6.51 -21.64 3.54
CA HIS A 215 -5.56 -22.73 3.38
C HIS A 215 -4.32 -22.56 4.27
N LEU A 216 -3.71 -21.37 4.26
CA LEU A 216 -2.55 -21.03 5.09
C LEU A 216 -2.85 -21.21 6.59
N SER A 217 -4.00 -20.69 7.05
CA SER A 217 -4.38 -20.82 8.45
C SER A 217 -4.74 -22.26 8.84
N SER A 218 -5.45 -23.01 7.99
CA SER A 218 -5.95 -24.34 8.34
C SER A 218 -4.91 -25.45 8.20
N GLN A 219 -4.07 -25.38 7.16
CA GLN A 219 -3.10 -26.43 6.83
C GLN A 219 -1.70 -26.12 7.36
N GLN A 220 -1.31 -24.84 7.38
CA GLN A 220 0.05 -24.44 7.75
C GLN A 220 0.14 -23.72 9.10
N SER A 221 -0.99 -23.49 9.76
CA SER A 221 -1.08 -22.75 11.03
C SER A 221 -0.49 -21.34 10.95
N ILE A 222 -0.51 -20.73 9.75
CA ILE A 222 -0.06 -19.35 9.52
C ILE A 222 -1.28 -18.42 9.63
N PRO A 223 -1.36 -17.54 10.65
CA PRO A 223 -2.47 -16.63 10.77
C PRO A 223 -2.46 -15.57 9.67
N VAL A 224 -3.66 -15.23 9.18
CA VAL A 224 -3.86 -14.24 8.12
C VAL A 224 -4.95 -13.24 8.54
N LEU A 225 -4.63 -11.95 8.53
CA LEU A 225 -5.57 -10.86 8.72
C LEU A 225 -5.78 -10.13 7.39
N ILE A 226 -7.03 -10.01 6.94
CA ILE A 226 -7.39 -9.28 5.73
C ILE A 226 -8.22 -8.05 6.09
N SER A 227 -7.91 -6.88 5.51
CA SER A 227 -8.78 -5.69 5.57
C SER A 227 -9.50 -5.46 4.25
N ASN A 228 -10.80 -5.17 4.30
CA ASN A 228 -11.59 -4.76 3.13
C ASN A 228 -12.79 -3.89 3.57
N HIS A 229 -13.60 -3.45 2.61
CA HIS A 229 -14.91 -2.87 2.90
C HIS A 229 -15.86 -3.89 3.51
N ASP A 230 -16.73 -3.47 4.44
CA ASP A 230 -17.82 -4.29 4.97
C ASP A 230 -19.00 -4.31 3.99
N THR A 231 -19.05 -5.34 3.14
CA THR A 231 -20.10 -5.58 2.14
C THR A 231 -20.66 -7.00 2.24
N PRO A 232 -21.84 -7.29 1.68
CA PRO A 232 -22.36 -8.66 1.61
C PRO A 232 -21.37 -9.64 0.94
N MET A 233 -20.72 -9.19 -0.13
CA MET A 233 -19.78 -9.98 -0.93
C MET A 233 -18.50 -10.31 -0.15
N THR A 234 -17.91 -9.34 0.54
CA THR A 234 -16.73 -9.59 1.40
C THR A 234 -17.06 -10.47 2.60
N ARG A 235 -18.29 -10.38 3.14
CA ARG A 235 -18.75 -11.29 4.21
C ARG A 235 -18.91 -12.72 3.71
N GLU A 236 -19.36 -12.90 2.48
CA GLU A 236 -19.44 -14.20 1.82
C GLU A 236 -18.05 -14.78 1.58
N TRP A 237 -17.12 -14.02 1.01
CA TRP A 237 -15.75 -14.48 0.78
C TRP A 237 -15.04 -14.86 2.07
N TYR A 238 -15.21 -14.05 3.14
CA TYR A 238 -14.51 -14.24 4.40
C TYR A 238 -15.33 -15.02 5.45
N HIS A 239 -16.35 -15.79 5.04
CA HIS A 239 -17.26 -16.49 5.96
C HIS A 239 -16.57 -17.49 6.91
N GLN A 240 -15.37 -17.97 6.55
CA GLN A 240 -14.57 -18.89 7.38
C GLN A 240 -13.64 -18.17 8.38
N ALA A 241 -13.58 -16.84 8.34
CA ALA A 241 -12.78 -16.04 9.25
C ALA A 241 -13.59 -15.55 10.47
N THR A 242 -12.88 -15.13 11.52
CA THR A 242 -13.48 -14.29 12.55
C THR A 242 -13.57 -12.86 12.03
N LEU A 243 -14.78 -12.33 11.93
CA LEU A 243 -15.04 -11.00 11.36
C LEU A 243 -15.13 -9.92 12.44
N HIS A 244 -14.37 -8.84 12.28
CA HIS A 244 -14.40 -7.65 13.13
C HIS A 244 -14.74 -6.41 12.31
N ILE A 245 -15.69 -5.61 12.79
CA ILE A 245 -16.12 -4.38 12.11
C ILE A 245 -15.42 -3.18 12.74
N VAL A 246 -14.77 -2.36 11.93
CA VAL A 246 -14.15 -1.10 12.37
C VAL A 246 -14.90 0.05 11.72
N LYS A 247 -15.54 0.89 12.54
CA LYS A 247 -16.37 1.99 12.05
C LYS A 247 -15.55 3.00 11.24
N ALA A 248 -15.99 3.28 10.02
CA ALA A 248 -15.29 4.23 9.17
C ALA A 248 -15.39 5.66 9.73
N ARG A 249 -14.23 6.30 9.94
CA ARG A 249 -14.16 7.68 10.47
C ARG A 249 -14.43 8.76 9.42
N ARG A 250 -14.42 8.45 8.11
CA ARG A 250 -14.56 9.44 7.01
C ARG A 250 -15.42 8.95 5.85
N THR A 251 -16.10 9.91 5.21
CA THR A 251 -17.00 9.76 4.06
C THR A 251 -16.22 9.71 2.74
N ILE A 252 -16.52 8.73 1.87
CA ILE A 252 -15.93 8.60 0.52
C ILE A 252 -16.97 9.03 -0.51
N SER A 253 -17.19 10.35 -0.70
CA SER A 253 -18.01 10.86 -1.81
C SER A 253 -17.92 12.39 -1.92
N ARG A 254 -17.86 12.88 -3.17
CA ARG A 254 -17.93 14.32 -3.52
C ARG A 254 -19.39 14.82 -3.59
N ASN A 255 -20.38 13.91 -3.59
CA ASN A 255 -21.81 14.20 -3.70
C ASN A 255 -22.50 14.16 -2.33
N ILE A 256 -23.16 15.27 -1.95
CA ILE A 256 -23.84 15.43 -0.65
C ILE A 256 -24.97 14.41 -0.45
N LEU A 257 -25.57 13.92 -1.55
CA LEU A 257 -26.70 12.98 -1.55
C LEU A 257 -26.32 11.49 -1.58
N ALA A 258 -25.04 11.15 -1.81
CA ALA A 258 -24.55 9.76 -1.90
C ALA A 258 -23.53 9.44 -0.79
N ARG A 259 -23.81 9.89 0.43
CA ARG A 259 -22.95 9.68 1.61
C ARG A 259 -23.28 8.34 2.29
N SER A 260 -22.87 7.22 1.73
CA SER A 260 -22.81 5.96 2.50
C SER A 260 -21.43 5.86 3.18
N LYS A 261 -21.41 5.77 4.50
CA LYS A 261 -20.24 5.30 5.23
C LYS A 261 -20.23 3.79 5.06
N VAL A 262 -19.21 3.26 4.40
CA VAL A 262 -18.97 1.82 4.35
C VAL A 262 -17.97 1.55 5.46
N ASP A 263 -18.37 0.75 6.44
CA ASP A 263 -17.48 0.35 7.52
C ASP A 263 -16.34 -0.52 6.97
N GLU A 264 -15.27 -0.62 7.74
CA GLU A 264 -14.16 -1.49 7.41
C GLU A 264 -14.40 -2.88 8.04
N LEU A 265 -14.06 -3.93 7.31
CA LEU A 265 -14.10 -5.32 7.75
C LEU A 265 -12.67 -5.83 7.91
N LEU A 266 -12.36 -6.35 9.10
CA LEU A 266 -11.15 -7.11 9.39
C LEU A 266 -11.52 -8.59 9.52
N ALA A 267 -11.02 -9.43 8.62
CA ALA A 267 -11.23 -10.87 8.60
C ALA A 267 -9.97 -11.59 9.09
N LEU A 268 -10.04 -12.18 10.29
CA LEU A 268 -8.94 -12.93 10.90
C LEU A 268 -9.13 -14.43 10.71
N TYR A 269 -8.23 -15.04 9.94
CA TYR A 269 -8.03 -16.48 9.86
C TYR A 269 -6.93 -16.86 10.86
N CYS A 270 -7.33 -17.45 11.98
CA CYS A 270 -6.42 -17.97 12.97
C CYS A 270 -7.04 -19.22 13.56
N ARG A 271 -6.28 -20.31 13.64
CA ARG A 271 -6.74 -21.51 14.33
C ARG A 271 -6.81 -21.19 15.84
N LYS A 272 -7.90 -21.62 16.47
CA LYS A 272 -8.02 -21.61 17.94
C LYS A 272 -7.18 -22.73 18.54
#